data_AF-A0A934H4E3-F1
#
_entry.id   AF-A0A934H4E3-F1
#
_cell.length_a   1.000
_cell.length_b   1.000
_cell.length_c   1.000
_cell.angle_alpha   90.00
_cell.angle_beta   90.00
_cell.angle_gamma   90.00
#
_symmetry.space_group_name_H-M   'P 1'
#
loop_
_entity.id
_entity.type
_entity.pdbx_description
1 polymer ?
#
loop_
_entity_poly.entity_id
_entity_poly.type
_entity_poly.pdbx_seq_one_letter_code
_entity_poly.pdbx_strand_id
1 'polypeptide(L)'
;MFQRMPSIIRYAIATGLALVLLAIPVVSARANGGPHGGYSATTAACAGCHRAHTAAAESLLIEAVPNLCFTCHGSAATGADTNVTDGVYEGTGGGNLLAGGFSFYNGAAVTSTHSVDGTYQNAWGSGVNWVSTYDCAGCHNPESGLVWPGAPEWGISPNAWPTFPGRGQNVTMPLTCTSCHDPHGGRNYRLLQQRMHPPYTQQEDPPGYVLVTSNEVGGQNPNQPGYVPNYTNSNYRLGMGDWCTGCHSTYHDSPSVNPFNAEDGRGLVTRYRHSMNVTLGALTTNLPLEDPSGNGASGDDQLFCLSCHFAHGSTVMTIGWAANVAPANDSVLLRLDNRGVCEDCHKK
;
A
#
# COMPACT_ATOMS: atom_id res chain seq x y z
N MET A 1 21.07 -50.79 15.70
CA MET A 1 22.45 -50.81 15.14
C MET A 1 23.40 -49.77 15.75
N PHE A 2 22.92 -48.67 16.37
CA PHE A 2 23.79 -47.60 16.89
C PHE A 2 24.41 -47.82 18.29
N GLN A 3 23.89 -48.73 19.10
CA GLN A 3 24.37 -48.92 20.49
C GLN A 3 25.70 -49.67 20.62
N ARG A 4 26.23 -50.27 19.53
CA ARG A 4 27.50 -51.03 19.55
C ARG A 4 28.71 -50.31 18.95
N MET A 5 28.58 -49.03 18.58
CA MET A 5 29.72 -48.29 18.03
C MET A 5 30.62 -47.72 19.14
N PRO A 6 31.96 -47.81 19.01
CA PRO A 6 32.93 -47.15 19.88
C PRO A 6 32.65 -45.65 20.03
N SER A 7 32.85 -45.10 21.23
CA SER A 7 32.58 -43.69 21.57
C SER A 7 33.28 -42.71 20.62
N ILE A 8 34.51 -43.00 20.19
CA ILE A 8 35.26 -42.20 19.19
C ILE A 8 34.50 -42.07 17.86
N ILE A 9 33.85 -43.14 17.39
CA ILE A 9 33.12 -43.12 16.12
C ILE A 9 31.83 -42.29 16.26
N ARG A 10 31.19 -42.32 17.45
CA ARG A 10 30.01 -41.48 17.73
C ARG A 10 30.36 -39.99 17.76
N TYR A 11 31.48 -39.64 18.40
CA TYR A 11 31.95 -38.25 18.42
C TYR A 11 32.36 -37.77 17.03
N ALA A 12 33.08 -38.58 16.26
CA ALA A 12 33.48 -38.24 14.89
C ALA A 12 32.27 -38.01 13.96
N ILE A 13 31.22 -38.85 14.07
CA ILE A 13 29.98 -38.69 13.31
C ILE A 13 29.22 -37.43 13.76
N ALA A 14 29.12 -37.17 15.07
CA ALA A 14 28.46 -35.98 15.60
C ALA A 14 29.19 -34.68 15.20
N THR A 15 30.52 -34.64 15.26
CA THR A 15 31.31 -33.48 14.81
C THR A 15 31.27 -33.32 13.29
N GLY A 16 31.27 -34.42 12.54
CA GLY A 16 31.13 -34.39 11.07
C GLY A 16 29.77 -33.82 10.64
N LEU A 17 28.69 -34.23 11.30
CA LEU A 17 27.35 -33.69 11.05
C LEU A 17 27.25 -32.20 11.44
N ALA A 18 27.84 -31.79 12.56
CA ALA A 18 27.87 -30.39 12.97
C ALA A 18 28.66 -29.50 12.00
N LEU A 19 29.80 -30.00 11.48
CA LEU A 19 30.60 -29.29 10.47
C LEU A 19 29.91 -29.21 9.11
N VAL A 20 29.15 -30.26 8.71
CA VAL A 20 28.34 -30.24 7.49
C VAL A 20 27.17 -29.25 7.63
N LEU A 21 26.54 -29.17 8.80
CA LEU A 21 25.50 -28.17 9.09
C LEU A 21 26.03 -26.73 9.08
N LEU A 22 27.28 -26.52 9.53
CA LEU A 22 27.96 -25.22 9.49
C LEU A 22 28.47 -24.83 8.09
N ALA A 23 28.56 -25.79 7.17
CA ALA A 23 29.02 -25.59 5.79
C ALA A 23 27.89 -25.39 4.78
N ILE A 24 26.62 -25.39 5.22
CA ILE A 24 25.50 -25.04 4.35
C ILE A 24 25.57 -23.53 4.10
N PRO A 25 25.80 -23.07 2.86
CA PRO A 25 25.73 -21.64 2.57
C PRO A 25 24.31 -21.18 2.91
N VAL A 26 24.21 -20.22 3.82
CA VAL A 26 22.96 -19.49 4.05
C VAL A 26 22.75 -18.63 2.81
N VAL A 27 22.09 -19.21 1.81
CA VAL A 27 21.59 -18.45 0.67
C VAL A 27 20.51 -17.54 1.23
N SER A 28 20.83 -16.26 1.40
CA SER A 28 19.81 -15.23 1.55
C SER A 28 18.93 -15.30 0.31
N ALA A 29 17.71 -15.80 0.45
CA ALA A 29 16.72 -15.77 -0.61
C ALA A 29 16.53 -14.31 -1.01
N ARG A 30 16.86 -13.98 -2.26
CA ARG A 30 16.63 -12.62 -2.79
C ARG A 30 15.16 -12.51 -3.20
N ALA A 31 14.52 -11.42 -2.77
CA ALA A 31 13.17 -10.98 -3.14
C ALA A 31 13.03 -11.01 -4.67
N ASN A 32 12.18 -11.84 -5.27
CA ASN A 32 10.71 -11.79 -5.19
C ASN A 32 10.04 -12.93 -4.39
N GLY A 33 10.82 -13.71 -3.62
CA GLY A 33 10.35 -14.93 -2.93
C GLY A 33 10.04 -14.78 -1.43
N GLY A 34 9.46 -13.65 -1.00
CA GLY A 34 8.75 -13.62 0.30
C GLY A 34 7.57 -14.61 0.27
N PRO A 35 6.90 -14.90 1.39
CA PRO A 35 5.76 -15.81 1.37
C PRO A 35 4.66 -15.37 0.39
N HIS A 36 4.64 -14.11 -0.05
CA HIS A 36 3.60 -13.46 -0.85
C HIS A 36 3.55 -13.83 -2.34
N GLY A 37 3.47 -15.12 -2.66
CA GLY A 37 3.26 -15.59 -4.04
C GLY A 37 3.95 -16.92 -4.33
N GLY A 38 3.75 -17.43 -5.55
CA GLY A 38 4.38 -18.69 -5.98
C GLY A 38 3.86 -19.93 -5.24
N TYR A 39 2.64 -19.87 -4.70
CA TYR A 39 2.03 -21.00 -4.02
C TYR A 39 1.75 -22.14 -5.00
N SER A 40 2.28 -23.32 -4.71
CA SER A 40 1.89 -24.57 -5.37
C SER A 40 1.02 -25.41 -4.43
N ALA A 41 0.34 -26.42 -4.97
CA ALA A 41 -0.48 -27.33 -4.17
C ALA A 41 0.31 -28.08 -3.06
N THR A 42 1.64 -28.04 -3.09
CA THR A 42 2.52 -28.75 -2.14
C THR A 42 3.41 -27.81 -1.33
N THR A 43 3.18 -26.49 -1.39
CA THR A 43 4.04 -25.54 -0.68
C THR A 43 3.81 -25.59 0.84
N ALA A 44 4.91 -25.51 1.61
CA ALA A 44 4.84 -25.28 3.05
C ALA A 44 4.58 -23.80 3.39
N ALA A 45 4.62 -22.89 2.40
CA ALA A 45 4.49 -21.45 2.59
C ALA A 45 3.14 -21.04 3.20
N CYS A 46 2.06 -21.81 2.97
CA CYS A 46 0.75 -21.54 3.56
C CYS A 46 0.81 -21.57 5.10
N ALA A 47 1.67 -22.43 5.67
CA ALA A 47 1.90 -22.51 7.10
C ALA A 47 2.80 -21.36 7.63
N GLY A 48 3.23 -20.43 6.79
CA GLY A 48 3.78 -19.15 7.25
C GLY A 48 2.70 -18.28 7.89
N CYS A 49 1.47 -18.33 7.36
CA CYS A 49 0.38 -17.43 7.76
C CYS A 49 -0.82 -18.17 8.35
N HIS A 50 -1.13 -19.39 7.89
CA HIS A 50 -2.33 -20.12 8.25
C HIS A 50 -2.10 -21.35 9.15
N ARG A 51 -3.08 -21.71 9.98
CA ARG A 51 -3.17 -22.97 10.74
C ARG A 51 -4.58 -23.54 10.64
N ALA A 52 -4.73 -24.70 10.00
CA ALA A 52 -6.04 -25.26 9.68
C ALA A 52 -6.94 -25.56 10.90
N HIS A 53 -6.37 -25.93 12.06
CA HIS A 53 -7.15 -26.33 13.24
C HIS A 53 -6.82 -25.56 14.52
N THR A 54 -5.75 -24.77 14.53
CA THR A 54 -5.20 -24.13 15.73
C THR A 54 -4.93 -22.64 15.53
N ALA A 55 -5.49 -22.05 14.48
CA ALA A 55 -5.42 -20.62 14.24
C ALA A 55 -5.97 -19.83 15.43
N ALA A 56 -5.29 -18.74 15.76
CA ALA A 56 -5.70 -17.83 16.83
C ALA A 56 -6.60 -16.69 16.31
N ALA A 57 -6.63 -16.46 15.00
CA ALA A 57 -7.37 -15.38 14.35
C ALA A 57 -8.29 -15.91 13.23
N GLU A 58 -9.16 -15.03 12.75
CA GLU A 58 -10.09 -15.29 11.63
C GLU A 58 -9.33 -15.71 10.35
N SER A 59 -10.05 -16.33 9.42
CA SER A 59 -9.47 -16.85 8.16
C SER A 59 -8.32 -17.84 8.37
N LEU A 60 -8.34 -18.55 9.51
CA LEU A 60 -7.33 -19.53 9.91
C LEU A 60 -5.94 -18.92 10.07
N LEU A 61 -5.83 -17.64 10.43
CA LEU A 61 -4.55 -16.96 10.58
C LEU A 61 -3.89 -17.27 11.94
N ILE A 62 -2.56 -17.29 11.94
CA ILE A 62 -1.79 -17.52 13.17
C ILE A 62 -1.82 -16.33 14.12
N GLU A 63 -2.03 -15.13 13.57
CA GLU A 63 -2.11 -13.84 14.26
C GLU A 63 -3.05 -12.91 13.49
N ALA A 64 -3.58 -11.87 14.14
CA ALA A 64 -4.38 -10.85 13.46
C ALA A 64 -3.53 -10.01 12.47
N VAL A 65 -4.17 -9.46 11.42
CA VAL A 65 -3.53 -8.73 10.30
C VAL A 65 -3.29 -7.24 10.60
N PRO A 66 -2.71 -6.90 11.72
CA PRO A 66 -1.44 -6.24 11.44
C PRO A 66 -0.26 -6.98 12.05
N ASN A 67 -0.47 -7.63 13.19
CA ASN A 67 0.58 -8.31 13.94
C ASN A 67 1.27 -9.38 13.10
N LEU A 68 0.51 -10.14 12.31
CA LEU A 68 1.06 -11.14 11.39
C LEU A 68 2.05 -10.50 10.40
N CYS A 69 1.66 -9.42 9.73
CA CYS A 69 2.49 -8.75 8.74
C CYS A 69 3.73 -8.11 9.39
N PHE A 70 3.57 -7.54 10.58
CA PHE A 70 4.68 -6.95 11.33
C PHE A 70 5.70 -7.95 11.85
N THR A 71 5.42 -9.26 11.85
CA THR A 71 6.46 -10.27 12.11
C THR A 71 7.59 -10.26 11.08
N CYS A 72 7.32 -9.76 9.87
CA CYS A 72 8.30 -9.62 8.79
C CYS A 72 8.60 -8.16 8.44
N HIS A 73 7.60 -7.27 8.50
CA HIS A 73 7.70 -5.89 8.05
C HIS A 73 7.78 -4.83 9.17
N GLY A 74 7.79 -5.26 10.44
CA GLY A 74 7.88 -4.36 11.59
C GLY A 74 9.30 -3.92 11.92
N SER A 75 9.44 -2.94 12.82
CA SER A 75 10.72 -2.29 13.19
C SER A 75 11.84 -3.22 13.66
N ALA A 76 11.49 -4.39 14.22
CA ALA A 76 12.45 -5.37 14.73
C ALA A 76 12.39 -6.71 13.97
N ALA A 77 11.65 -6.75 12.86
CA ALA A 77 11.48 -7.95 12.07
C ALA A 77 12.64 -8.12 11.09
N THR A 78 13.07 -9.37 10.87
CA THR A 78 14.10 -9.71 9.89
C THR A 78 13.55 -10.50 8.70
N GLY A 79 12.22 -10.53 8.57
CA GLY A 79 11.51 -11.37 7.61
C GLY A 79 11.30 -10.72 6.23
N ALA A 80 11.58 -9.42 6.10
CA ALA A 80 11.51 -8.69 4.84
C ALA A 80 12.53 -7.55 4.82
N ASP A 81 12.93 -7.12 3.62
CA ASP A 81 13.78 -5.95 3.42
C ASP A 81 13.02 -4.62 3.62
N THR A 82 11.69 -4.66 3.75
CA THR A 82 10.84 -3.46 3.88
C THR A 82 10.31 -3.36 5.31
N ASN A 83 10.90 -2.47 6.10
CA ASN A 83 10.41 -2.06 7.41
C ASN A 83 9.39 -0.93 7.22
N VAL A 84 8.11 -1.31 7.14
CA VAL A 84 7.01 -0.37 6.83
C VAL A 84 6.60 0.45 8.05
N THR A 85 6.96 0.01 9.26
CA THR A 85 6.71 0.76 10.49
C THR A 85 7.60 2.00 10.54
N ASP A 86 8.89 1.83 10.23
CA ASP A 86 9.87 2.92 10.28
C ASP A 86 10.14 3.58 8.92
N GLY A 87 9.51 3.04 7.87
CA GLY A 87 9.62 3.56 6.51
C GLY A 87 11.02 3.41 5.92
N VAL A 88 11.73 2.35 6.29
CA VAL A 88 13.12 2.07 5.89
C VAL A 88 13.18 0.84 4.99
N TYR A 89 14.01 0.93 3.95
CA TYR A 89 14.44 -0.22 3.16
C TYR A 89 15.78 -0.72 3.71
N GLU A 90 15.78 -1.95 4.20
CA GLU A 90 16.90 -2.61 4.89
C GLU A 90 17.66 -3.58 3.96
N GLY A 91 17.19 -3.73 2.72
CA GLY A 91 17.83 -4.54 1.70
C GLY A 91 19.11 -3.92 1.11
N THR A 92 19.63 -4.55 0.06
CA THR A 92 20.87 -4.08 -0.60
C THR A 92 20.70 -2.67 -1.16
N GLY A 93 21.56 -1.75 -0.76
CA GLY A 93 21.52 -0.33 -1.16
C GLY A 93 20.85 0.57 -0.11
N GLY A 94 20.02 0.01 0.77
CA GLY A 94 19.32 0.74 1.83
C GLY A 94 18.44 1.88 1.32
N GLY A 95 17.95 2.70 2.24
CA GLY A 95 17.25 3.95 1.95
C GLY A 95 15.89 4.05 2.63
N ASN A 96 15.14 5.09 2.26
CA ASN A 96 13.79 5.29 2.76
C ASN A 96 12.77 4.69 1.79
N LEU A 97 11.70 4.09 2.32
CA LEU A 97 10.60 3.60 1.51
C LEU A 97 9.91 4.77 0.80
N LEU A 98 9.62 4.58 -0.48
CA LEU A 98 8.93 5.56 -1.32
C LEU A 98 7.52 5.90 -0.83
N ALA A 99 6.90 4.96 -0.11
CA ALA A 99 5.56 5.07 0.45
C ALA A 99 5.51 5.76 1.82
N GLY A 100 6.65 6.01 2.46
CA GLY A 100 6.70 6.48 3.84
C GLY A 100 6.64 5.33 4.85
N GLY A 101 6.49 5.66 6.13
CA GLY A 101 6.30 4.68 7.21
C GLY A 101 5.04 4.94 8.03
N PHE A 102 4.54 3.92 8.74
CA PHE A 102 3.30 4.05 9.52
C PHE A 102 3.49 4.71 10.88
N SER A 103 4.67 4.60 11.49
CA SER A 103 4.96 5.12 12.84
C SER A 103 6.17 6.04 12.85
N PHE A 104 7.19 5.72 12.06
CA PHE A 104 8.34 6.59 11.85
C PHE A 104 8.63 6.71 10.36
N TYR A 105 9.26 7.81 9.98
CA TYR A 105 9.90 7.96 8.68
C TYR A 105 11.15 8.82 8.91
N ASN A 106 12.28 8.48 8.28
CA ASN A 106 13.53 9.24 8.44
C ASN A 106 13.91 9.57 9.90
N GLY A 107 13.63 8.65 10.84
CA GLY A 107 13.93 8.79 12.26
C GLY A 107 13.00 9.73 13.06
N ALA A 108 11.97 10.32 12.45
CA ALA A 108 10.97 11.12 13.15
C ALA A 108 9.63 10.39 13.20
N ALA A 109 8.88 10.60 14.29
CA ALA A 109 7.54 10.06 14.44
C ALA A 109 6.62 10.67 13.38
N VAL A 110 5.80 9.83 12.76
CA VAL A 110 4.81 10.22 11.77
C VAL A 110 3.47 9.59 12.12
N THR A 111 2.41 10.19 11.61
CA THR A 111 1.07 9.61 11.63
C THR A 111 0.61 9.42 10.20
N SER A 112 0.26 8.20 9.84
CA SER A 112 -0.48 7.93 8.61
C SER A 112 -1.90 8.48 8.74
N THR A 113 -2.46 9.02 7.66
CA THR A 113 -3.90 9.36 7.61
C THR A 113 -4.78 8.11 7.64
N HIS A 114 -4.22 6.94 7.29
CA HIS A 114 -4.88 5.64 7.36
C HIS A 114 -4.26 4.80 8.48
N SER A 115 -5.00 4.55 9.56
CA SER A 115 -4.59 3.55 10.56
C SER A 115 -4.81 2.15 9.99
N VAL A 116 -3.84 1.25 10.20
CA VAL A 116 -3.90 -0.15 9.73
C VAL A 116 -4.05 -1.14 10.88
N ASP A 117 -4.38 -0.65 12.07
CA ASP A 117 -4.51 -1.45 13.28
C ASP A 117 -5.88 -2.14 13.41
N GLY A 118 -6.75 -2.03 12.41
CA GLY A 118 -8.13 -2.51 12.43
C GLY A 118 -9.05 -1.65 13.30
N THR A 119 -8.58 -0.53 13.86
CA THR A 119 -9.47 0.42 14.53
C THR A 119 -10.29 1.21 13.53
N TYR A 120 -11.52 1.52 13.92
CA TYR A 120 -12.42 2.33 13.12
C TYR A 120 -11.91 3.77 13.04
N GLN A 121 -11.28 4.11 11.92
CA GLN A 121 -10.80 5.46 11.63
C GLN A 121 -11.45 6.00 10.36
N ASN A 122 -11.47 7.32 10.25
CA ASN A 122 -12.08 8.02 9.13
C ASN A 122 -11.16 8.00 7.91
N ALA A 123 -11.60 7.37 6.81
CA ALA A 123 -11.04 7.56 5.49
C ALA A 123 -11.68 8.80 4.84
N TRP A 124 -10.89 9.85 4.63
CA TRP A 124 -11.36 11.16 4.19
C TRP A 124 -11.53 11.23 2.66
N GLY A 125 -12.56 11.95 2.19
CA GLY A 125 -12.71 12.30 0.77
C GLY A 125 -13.54 11.32 -0.08
N SER A 126 -14.45 10.56 0.54
CA SER A 126 -15.42 9.72 -0.19
C SER A 126 -16.68 10.49 -0.62
N GLY A 127 -17.00 11.61 0.03
CA GLY A 127 -18.16 12.45 -0.36
C GLY A 127 -19.53 11.81 -0.14
N VAL A 128 -19.58 10.62 0.46
CA VAL A 128 -20.80 9.87 0.82
C VAL A 128 -20.78 9.47 2.30
N ASN A 129 -21.95 9.30 2.92
CA ASN A 129 -22.10 8.93 4.33
C ASN A 129 -22.24 7.42 4.51
N TRP A 130 -21.20 6.71 4.96
CA TRP A 130 -21.31 5.29 5.29
C TRP A 130 -20.39 4.91 6.45
N VAL A 131 -20.93 4.17 7.42
CA VAL A 131 -20.13 3.38 8.37
C VAL A 131 -20.14 1.96 7.85
N SER A 132 -18.97 1.43 7.46
CA SER A 132 -18.85 0.03 7.07
C SER A 132 -18.25 -0.75 8.23
N THR A 133 -18.91 -1.85 8.61
CA THR A 133 -18.31 -2.83 9.53
C THR A 133 -17.14 -3.59 8.90
N TYR A 134 -16.98 -3.50 7.57
CA TYR A 134 -16.00 -4.20 6.76
C TYR A 134 -15.03 -3.22 6.08
N ASP A 135 -13.79 -3.63 5.83
CA ASP A 135 -12.88 -2.87 4.99
C ASP A 135 -13.25 -2.99 3.50
N CYS A 136 -12.67 -2.14 2.65
CA CYS A 136 -12.96 -2.16 1.21
C CYS A 136 -12.60 -3.49 0.53
N ALA A 137 -11.60 -4.23 1.05
CA ALA A 137 -11.23 -5.54 0.53
C ALA A 137 -12.33 -6.59 0.74
N GLY A 138 -13.07 -6.52 1.85
CA GLY A 138 -14.21 -7.39 2.13
C GLY A 138 -15.37 -7.26 1.12
N CYS A 139 -15.55 -6.10 0.50
CA CYS A 139 -16.57 -5.90 -0.54
C CYS A 139 -16.09 -6.29 -1.95
N HIS A 140 -14.79 -6.29 -2.21
CA HIS A 140 -14.23 -6.48 -3.55
C HIS A 140 -13.46 -7.79 -3.75
N ASN A 141 -13.23 -8.60 -2.71
CA ASN A 141 -12.61 -9.91 -2.87
C ASN A 141 -13.61 -11.05 -2.56
N PRO A 142 -14.44 -11.49 -3.52
CA PRO A 142 -15.36 -12.59 -3.30
C PRO A 142 -14.66 -13.94 -3.08
N GLU A 143 -13.37 -14.04 -3.38
CA GLU A 143 -12.57 -15.27 -3.24
C GLU A 143 -12.00 -15.43 -1.82
N SER A 144 -12.03 -14.37 -1.00
CA SER A 144 -11.68 -14.39 0.42
C SER A 144 -12.68 -15.19 1.29
N GLY A 145 -13.79 -15.66 0.71
CA GLY A 145 -14.83 -16.40 1.42
C GLY A 145 -15.72 -15.54 2.34
N LEU A 146 -15.53 -14.22 2.34
CA LEU A 146 -16.38 -13.24 3.08
C LEU A 146 -17.56 -12.72 2.23
N VAL A 147 -18.05 -13.51 1.26
CA VAL A 147 -19.29 -13.18 0.55
C VAL A 147 -20.47 -13.66 1.38
N TRP A 148 -21.23 -12.73 1.95
CA TRP A 148 -22.52 -13.07 2.55
C TRP A 148 -23.48 -13.53 1.43
N PRO A 149 -24.14 -14.71 1.53
CA PRO A 149 -25.29 -15.02 0.69
C PRO A 149 -26.37 -13.95 0.82
N GLY A 150 -26.51 -13.12 -0.21
CA GLY A 150 -27.56 -12.10 -0.33
C GLY A 150 -27.10 -10.65 -0.52
N ALA A 151 -25.80 -10.36 -0.50
CA ALA A 151 -25.30 -9.05 -0.94
C ALA A 151 -25.31 -8.99 -2.48
N PRO A 152 -25.85 -7.94 -3.11
CA PRO A 152 -25.79 -7.80 -4.57
C PRO A 152 -24.31 -7.72 -5.02
N GLU A 153 -23.98 -8.34 -6.15
CA GLU A 153 -22.65 -8.40 -6.79
C GLU A 153 -21.95 -7.03 -7.01
N TRP A 154 -22.66 -5.93 -6.73
CA TRP A 154 -22.20 -4.56 -6.95
C TRP A 154 -21.82 -3.77 -5.71
N GLY A 155 -21.82 -4.33 -4.49
CA GLY A 155 -21.25 -3.71 -3.28
C GLY A 155 -21.79 -2.32 -2.87
N ILE A 156 -22.68 -1.74 -3.67
CA ILE A 156 -23.24 -0.40 -3.57
C ILE A 156 -24.74 -0.60 -3.74
N SER A 157 -25.53 -0.15 -2.77
CA SER A 157 -26.97 -0.01 -2.98
C SER A 157 -27.19 0.97 -4.14
N PRO A 158 -27.87 0.59 -5.24
CA PRO A 158 -28.14 1.47 -6.38
C PRO A 158 -28.94 2.73 -6.03
N ASN A 159 -29.41 2.85 -4.79
CA ASN A 159 -30.34 3.89 -4.34
C ASN A 159 -29.74 4.81 -3.26
N ALA A 160 -28.41 4.84 -3.11
CA ALA A 160 -27.72 5.82 -2.27
C ALA A 160 -27.73 7.21 -2.94
N TRP A 161 -28.88 7.89 -2.92
CA TRP A 161 -28.98 9.28 -3.39
C TRP A 161 -28.15 10.21 -2.49
N PRO A 162 -27.40 11.20 -3.05
CA PRO A 162 -26.51 12.06 -2.29
C PRO A 162 -27.33 13.04 -1.45
N THR A 163 -27.48 12.73 -0.17
CA THR A 163 -28.00 13.70 0.80
C THR A 163 -26.84 14.61 1.23
N PHE A 164 -26.70 15.76 0.57
CA PHE A 164 -25.98 16.92 1.14
C PHE A 164 -26.75 17.34 2.41
N PRO A 165 -26.15 17.55 3.61
CA PRO A 165 -25.00 18.45 3.82
C PRO A 165 -24.01 18.07 4.96
N GLY A 166 -22.80 18.67 4.94
CA GLY A 166 -21.96 18.90 6.14
C GLY A 166 -21.00 17.77 6.51
N ARG A 167 -19.71 18.10 6.76
CA ARG A 167 -18.51 17.22 6.68
C ARG A 167 -18.18 16.79 5.25
N GLY A 168 -16.91 16.83 4.87
CA GLY A 168 -16.42 15.96 3.80
C GLY A 168 -16.52 14.53 4.33
N GLN A 169 -17.68 13.90 4.15
CA GLN A 169 -18.12 12.80 5.02
C GLN A 169 -17.21 11.57 4.91
N ASN A 170 -16.95 11.01 6.09
CA ASN A 170 -15.94 10.00 6.37
C ASN A 170 -16.51 8.61 6.13
N VAL A 171 -15.77 7.76 5.41
CA VAL A 171 -16.01 6.33 5.55
C VAL A 171 -15.22 5.89 6.77
N THR A 172 -15.91 5.64 7.87
CA THR A 172 -15.26 5.00 9.01
C THR A 172 -15.18 3.52 8.72
N MET A 173 -13.96 2.99 8.60
CA MET A 173 -13.71 1.58 8.31
C MET A 173 -12.48 1.07 9.08
N PRO A 174 -12.45 -0.23 9.43
CA PRO A 174 -11.32 -0.84 10.12
C PRO A 174 -10.27 -1.29 9.10
N LEU A 175 -9.42 -0.37 8.64
CA LEU A 175 -8.35 -0.72 7.70
C LEU A 175 -7.29 -1.59 8.38
N THR A 176 -6.79 -2.55 7.62
CA THR A 176 -5.68 -3.45 7.93
C THR A 176 -4.73 -3.51 6.75
N CYS A 177 -3.60 -4.21 6.87
CA CYS A 177 -2.66 -4.37 5.74
C CYS A 177 -3.37 -4.99 4.51
N THR A 178 -4.31 -5.92 4.74
CA THR A 178 -5.04 -6.62 3.68
C THR A 178 -6.11 -5.79 2.99
N SER A 179 -6.49 -4.65 3.57
CA SER A 179 -7.44 -3.73 2.94
C SER A 179 -6.87 -3.09 1.68
N CYS A 180 -5.54 -2.95 1.62
CA CYS A 180 -4.81 -2.38 0.49
C CYS A 180 -3.95 -3.42 -0.24
N HIS A 181 -3.41 -4.40 0.47
CA HIS A 181 -2.52 -5.42 -0.08
C HIS A 181 -3.17 -6.81 -0.17
N ASP A 182 -2.85 -7.57 -1.21
CA ASP A 182 -3.15 -8.98 -1.36
C ASP A 182 -1.92 -9.84 -1.01
N PRO A 183 -1.89 -10.48 0.18
CA PRO A 183 -0.77 -11.33 0.60
C PRO A 183 -0.69 -12.64 -0.19
N HIS A 184 -1.72 -12.98 -0.98
CA HIS A 184 -1.66 -14.11 -1.90
C HIS A 184 -0.93 -13.76 -3.20
N GLY A 185 -0.54 -12.49 -3.35
CA GLY A 185 0.14 -11.97 -4.53
C GLY A 185 -0.82 -11.32 -5.51
N GLY A 186 -0.33 -11.06 -6.72
CA GLY A 186 -1.12 -10.42 -7.76
C GLY A 186 -0.27 -10.02 -8.95
N ARG A 187 -0.90 -9.41 -9.95
CA ARG A 187 -0.23 -8.89 -11.15
C ARG A 187 0.34 -7.49 -10.96
N ASN A 188 0.35 -6.96 -9.74
CA ASN A 188 0.98 -5.68 -9.45
C ASN A 188 2.12 -5.84 -8.46
N TYR A 189 3.08 -4.95 -8.59
CA TYR A 189 4.37 -5.04 -7.92
C TYR A 189 4.42 -4.77 -6.43
N ARG A 190 3.40 -4.10 -5.91
CA ARG A 190 3.30 -3.83 -4.48
C ARG A 190 2.30 -4.74 -3.80
N LEU A 191 1.88 -5.81 -4.49
CA LEU A 191 0.90 -6.76 -3.99
C LEU A 191 -0.37 -6.01 -3.56
N LEU A 192 -0.80 -4.99 -4.28
CA LEU A 192 -2.03 -4.26 -4.03
C LEU A 192 -3.23 -5.12 -4.40
N GLN A 193 -4.36 -4.87 -3.76
CA GLN A 193 -5.63 -5.46 -4.17
C GLN A 193 -5.92 -5.10 -5.63
N GLN A 194 -6.17 -6.11 -6.47
CA GLN A 194 -6.44 -5.92 -7.90
C GLN A 194 -7.91 -5.56 -8.16
N ARG A 195 -8.78 -5.98 -7.24
CA ARG A 195 -10.20 -5.67 -7.23
C ARG A 195 -10.44 -4.39 -6.45
N MET A 196 -10.11 -3.26 -7.06
CA MET A 196 -10.62 -1.96 -6.64
C MET A 196 -11.48 -1.46 -7.79
N HIS A 197 -12.79 -1.27 -7.58
CA HIS A 197 -13.67 -0.74 -8.62
C HIS A 197 -13.70 0.79 -8.54
N PRO A 198 -13.03 1.53 -9.45
CA PRO A 198 -13.25 2.96 -9.57
C PRO A 198 -14.66 3.21 -10.16
N PRO A 199 -15.29 4.35 -9.86
CA PRO A 199 -16.58 4.71 -10.46
C PRO A 199 -16.50 4.92 -11.98
N TYR A 200 -15.29 5.08 -12.55
CA TYR A 200 -15.05 5.26 -13.98
C TYR A 200 -13.84 4.45 -14.44
N THR A 201 -14.00 3.72 -15.53
CA THR A 201 -12.97 2.86 -16.11
C THR A 201 -12.21 3.60 -17.22
N GLN A 202 -10.89 3.75 -17.08
CA GLN A 202 -10.02 4.09 -18.23
C GLN A 202 -9.23 2.89 -18.76
N GLN A 203 -9.15 1.78 -18.03
CA GLN A 203 -8.53 0.57 -18.56
C GLN A 203 -9.13 -0.68 -17.93
N GLU A 204 -10.24 -1.17 -18.51
CA GLU A 204 -10.75 -2.49 -18.19
C GLU A 204 -9.81 -3.54 -18.81
N ASP A 205 -8.95 -4.14 -18.00
CA ASP A 205 -8.54 -5.52 -18.28
C ASP A 205 -9.78 -6.38 -17.99
N PRO A 206 -10.29 -7.19 -18.94
CA PRO A 206 -11.45 -8.03 -18.66
C PRO A 206 -11.07 -9.02 -17.54
N PRO A 207 -11.71 -9.01 -16.36
CA PRO A 207 -12.88 -8.25 -15.89
C PRO A 207 -12.55 -7.19 -14.80
N GLY A 208 -12.67 -5.90 -15.10
CA GLY A 208 -12.90 -4.83 -14.10
C GLY A 208 -11.81 -4.55 -13.05
N TYR A 209 -10.58 -5.04 -13.21
CA TYR A 209 -9.50 -4.79 -12.25
C TYR A 209 -8.71 -3.53 -12.58
N VAL A 210 -8.34 -2.75 -11.56
CA VAL A 210 -7.30 -1.72 -11.72
C VAL A 210 -5.94 -2.42 -11.72
N LEU A 211 -5.29 -2.41 -12.89
CA LEU A 211 -3.94 -2.94 -13.00
C LEU A 211 -2.92 -1.85 -12.71
N VAL A 212 -2.44 -1.80 -11.46
CA VAL A 212 -1.30 -0.96 -11.10
C VAL A 212 -0.02 -1.56 -11.67
N THR A 213 0.70 -0.81 -12.51
CA THR A 213 1.96 -1.25 -13.13
C THR A 213 3.10 -0.28 -12.84
N SER A 214 4.33 -0.75 -13.09
CA SER A 214 5.56 -0.01 -12.85
C SER A 214 6.56 -0.14 -13.98
N ASN A 215 7.44 0.84 -14.16
CA ASN A 215 8.54 0.80 -15.15
C ASN A 215 9.80 0.13 -14.59
N GLU A 216 9.62 -0.96 -13.86
CA GLU A 216 10.73 -1.63 -13.17
C GLU A 216 11.56 -2.46 -14.15
N VAL A 217 12.80 -2.73 -13.77
CA VAL A 217 13.69 -3.53 -14.62
C VAL A 217 13.13 -4.94 -14.75
N GLY A 218 13.10 -5.46 -15.98
CA GLY A 218 12.65 -6.81 -16.28
C GLY A 218 11.13 -7.00 -16.35
N GLY A 219 10.35 -5.93 -16.27
CA GLY A 219 8.93 -5.98 -16.63
C GLY A 219 8.05 -5.00 -15.89
N GLN A 220 6.80 -4.96 -16.33
CA GLN A 220 5.71 -4.15 -15.82
C GLN A 220 4.94 -4.81 -14.67
N ASN A 221 5.15 -6.12 -14.42
CA ASN A 221 4.54 -6.84 -13.31
C ASN A 221 5.45 -7.94 -12.73
N PRO A 222 5.20 -8.38 -11.48
CA PRO A 222 6.00 -9.40 -10.78
C PRO A 222 6.13 -10.76 -11.44
N ASN A 223 5.22 -11.11 -12.34
CA ASN A 223 5.22 -12.42 -12.99
C ASN A 223 6.14 -12.47 -14.22
N GLN A 224 6.76 -11.35 -14.59
CA GLN A 224 7.65 -11.29 -15.74
C GLN A 224 9.09 -11.70 -15.39
N PRO A 225 9.77 -12.46 -16.27
CA PRO A 225 11.15 -12.87 -16.04
C PRO A 225 12.10 -11.67 -15.89
N GLY A 226 12.88 -11.66 -14.81
CA GLY A 226 13.85 -10.60 -14.53
C GLY A 226 13.26 -9.38 -13.83
N TYR A 227 11.97 -9.38 -13.49
CA TYR A 227 11.33 -8.33 -12.71
C TYR A 227 12.06 -8.11 -11.38
N VAL A 228 12.52 -6.88 -11.12
CA VAL A 228 13.14 -6.46 -9.85
C VAL A 228 12.42 -5.23 -9.30
N PRO A 229 11.66 -5.35 -8.19
CA PRO A 229 10.93 -4.22 -7.63
C PRO A 229 11.86 -3.18 -7.02
N ASN A 230 11.51 -1.90 -7.15
CA ASN A 230 12.17 -0.81 -6.47
C ASN A 230 11.24 -0.19 -5.42
N TYR A 231 11.71 -0.19 -4.17
CA TYR A 231 10.95 0.32 -3.03
C TYR A 231 11.39 1.72 -2.57
N THR A 232 12.47 2.26 -3.14
CA THR A 232 13.07 3.54 -2.72
C THR A 232 12.95 4.64 -3.79
N ASN A 233 12.79 4.27 -5.07
CA ASN A 233 12.63 5.20 -6.19
C ASN A 233 11.26 5.06 -6.87
N SER A 234 10.80 6.18 -7.45
CA SER A 234 9.56 6.24 -8.21
C SER A 234 9.72 5.61 -9.58
N ASN A 235 8.98 4.52 -9.81
CA ASN A 235 8.83 3.86 -11.11
C ASN A 235 7.34 3.61 -11.43
N TYR A 236 6.46 4.55 -11.09
CA TYR A 236 5.03 4.41 -11.39
C TYR A 236 4.79 4.51 -12.89
N ARG A 237 3.95 3.61 -13.42
CA ARG A 237 3.62 3.60 -14.85
C ARG A 237 2.17 3.97 -15.08
N LEU A 238 1.24 3.18 -14.53
CA LEU A 238 -0.20 3.32 -14.76
C LEU A 238 -0.99 2.74 -13.57
N GLY A 239 -2.19 3.29 -13.36
CA GLY A 239 -3.27 2.71 -12.55
C GLY A 239 -3.23 3.03 -11.06
N MET A 240 -2.20 3.68 -10.54
CA MET A 240 -2.11 4.00 -9.10
C MET A 240 -3.17 5.03 -8.69
N GLY A 241 -3.39 6.05 -9.52
CA GLY A 241 -4.43 7.03 -9.24
C GLY A 241 -5.82 6.40 -9.27
N ASP A 242 -6.14 5.60 -10.30
CA ASP A 242 -7.40 4.85 -10.41
C ASP A 242 -7.61 3.89 -9.23
N TRP A 243 -6.54 3.27 -8.73
CA TRP A 243 -6.61 2.39 -7.57
C TRP A 243 -7.05 3.15 -6.32
N CYS A 244 -6.51 4.36 -6.12
CA CYS A 244 -6.91 5.22 -5.01
C CYS A 244 -8.37 5.68 -5.12
N THR A 245 -8.90 5.86 -6.33
CA THR A 245 -10.29 6.34 -6.53
C THR A 245 -11.35 5.29 -6.24
N GLY A 246 -10.96 4.02 -6.11
CA GLY A 246 -11.83 2.97 -5.56
C GLY A 246 -12.32 3.26 -4.14
N CYS A 247 -11.56 4.04 -3.36
CA CYS A 247 -11.97 4.55 -2.04
C CYS A 247 -12.23 6.06 -2.06
N HIS A 248 -11.41 6.81 -2.79
CA HIS A 248 -11.42 8.27 -2.88
C HIS A 248 -12.12 8.76 -4.17
N SER A 249 -13.34 8.29 -4.42
CA SER A 249 -14.09 8.53 -5.67
C SER A 249 -14.20 10.00 -6.07
N THR A 250 -14.36 10.90 -5.09
CA THR A 250 -14.57 12.34 -5.35
C THR A 250 -13.41 13.07 -6.00
N TYR A 251 -12.20 12.51 -6.01
CA TYR A 251 -11.03 13.16 -6.60
C TYR A 251 -10.91 12.92 -8.11
N HIS A 252 -11.73 12.04 -8.69
CA HIS A 252 -11.77 11.76 -10.13
C HIS A 252 -12.84 12.55 -10.87
N ASP A 253 -13.93 12.94 -10.20
CA ASP A 253 -15.18 13.39 -10.81
C ASP A 253 -15.18 14.87 -11.30
N SER A 254 -14.09 15.36 -11.91
CA SER A 254 -13.82 16.78 -12.26
C SER A 254 -13.38 17.65 -11.07
N PRO A 255 -12.73 18.83 -11.27
CA PRO A 255 -12.23 19.67 -10.16
C PRO A 255 -13.38 19.96 -9.20
N SER A 256 -13.44 19.18 -8.12
CA SER A 256 -14.65 19.08 -7.31
C SER A 256 -14.82 20.39 -6.56
N VAL A 257 -15.61 21.31 -7.11
CA VAL A 257 -15.98 22.59 -6.50
C VAL A 257 -17.09 22.39 -5.46
N ASN A 258 -17.02 21.31 -4.70
CA ASN A 258 -17.97 21.04 -3.64
C ASN A 258 -17.54 21.76 -2.37
N PRO A 259 -18.42 22.57 -1.75
CA PRO A 259 -18.19 23.08 -0.42
C PRO A 259 -17.98 21.91 0.54
N PHE A 260 -16.83 21.89 1.20
CA PHE A 260 -16.59 20.99 2.34
C PHE A 260 -16.08 21.80 3.52
N ASN A 261 -16.02 21.21 4.71
CA ASN A 261 -15.36 21.84 5.85
C ASN A 261 -14.01 21.15 6.01
N ALA A 262 -12.92 21.89 5.74
CA ALA A 262 -11.55 21.38 5.95
C ALA A 262 -11.06 21.56 7.38
N GLU A 263 -11.96 21.96 8.30
CA GLU A 263 -11.65 22.23 9.71
C GLU A 263 -10.62 23.36 9.89
N ASP A 264 -10.51 24.25 8.90
CA ASP A 264 -9.65 25.44 8.87
C ASP A 264 -10.26 26.67 9.53
N GLY A 265 -11.35 26.49 10.29
CA GLY A 265 -12.13 27.56 10.89
C GLY A 265 -12.95 28.40 9.90
N ARG A 266 -12.90 28.10 8.59
CA ARG A 266 -13.68 28.82 7.56
C ARG A 266 -15.04 28.18 7.30
N GLY A 267 -15.32 27.03 7.93
CA GLY A 267 -16.56 26.29 7.76
C GLY A 267 -16.68 25.68 6.36
N LEU A 268 -17.94 25.55 5.91
CA LEU A 268 -18.27 24.96 4.62
C LEU A 268 -17.99 25.97 3.49
N VAL A 269 -16.83 25.83 2.84
CA VAL A 269 -16.43 26.70 1.72
C VAL A 269 -15.98 25.85 0.54
N THR A 270 -16.27 26.34 -0.66
CA THR A 270 -15.76 25.75 -1.90
C THR A 270 -14.24 25.79 -1.88
N ARG A 271 -13.60 24.63 -2.06
CA ARG A 271 -12.16 24.52 -2.21
C ARG A 271 -11.86 23.81 -3.52
N TYR A 272 -10.79 24.25 -4.17
CA TYR A 272 -10.37 23.73 -5.46
C TYR A 272 -9.37 22.60 -5.24
N ARG A 273 -9.61 21.47 -5.91
CA ARG A 273 -8.71 20.32 -5.94
C ARG A 273 -8.20 20.16 -7.36
N HIS A 274 -6.95 19.72 -7.51
CA HIS A 274 -6.45 19.30 -8.82
C HIS A 274 -7.24 18.07 -9.27
N SER A 275 -7.49 17.96 -10.57
CA SER A 275 -7.87 16.67 -11.16
C SER A 275 -6.69 15.72 -11.04
N MET A 276 -6.96 14.46 -10.72
CA MET A 276 -5.95 13.40 -10.76
C MET A 276 -5.99 12.69 -12.12
N ASN A 277 -4.93 11.96 -12.46
CA ASN A 277 -4.76 11.19 -13.69
C ASN A 277 -4.80 12.08 -14.95
N VAL A 278 -4.25 13.29 -14.82
CA VAL A 278 -4.17 14.27 -15.91
C VAL A 278 -2.74 14.43 -16.38
N THR A 279 -2.56 14.48 -17.69
CA THR A 279 -1.27 14.72 -18.32
C THR A 279 -0.79 16.15 -18.04
N LEU A 280 0.47 16.30 -17.64
CA LEU A 280 1.05 17.58 -17.23
C LEU A 280 1.43 18.51 -18.40
N GLY A 281 1.51 18.01 -19.63
CA GLY A 281 1.84 18.81 -20.81
C GLY A 281 3.25 19.41 -20.71
N ALA A 282 3.34 20.75 -20.62
CA ALA A 282 4.63 21.47 -20.56
C ALA A 282 5.14 21.72 -19.12
N LEU A 283 4.41 21.29 -18.08
CA LEU A 283 4.88 21.42 -16.70
C LEU A 283 6.05 20.46 -16.48
N THR A 284 7.07 20.93 -15.77
CA THR A 284 8.21 20.11 -15.33
C THR A 284 8.16 19.98 -13.82
N THR A 285 8.51 18.83 -13.26
CA THR A 285 8.51 18.59 -11.81
C THR A 285 9.56 17.55 -11.46
N ASN A 286 10.10 17.63 -10.25
CA ASN A 286 10.95 16.57 -9.69
C ASN A 286 10.14 15.57 -8.84
N LEU A 287 8.83 15.78 -8.74
CA LEU A 287 7.94 14.89 -8.02
C LEU A 287 7.65 13.62 -8.83
N PRO A 288 7.30 12.51 -8.17
CA PRO A 288 6.86 11.29 -8.84
C PRO A 288 5.73 11.55 -9.82
N LEU A 289 5.81 10.97 -11.02
CA LEU A 289 4.72 10.93 -11.98
C LEU A 289 4.47 9.49 -12.40
N GLU A 290 3.28 9.24 -12.90
CA GLU A 290 3.05 8.06 -13.72
C GLU A 290 3.60 8.33 -15.12
N ASP A 291 4.50 7.45 -15.59
CA ASP A 291 5.07 7.49 -16.94
C ASP A 291 4.50 6.30 -17.75
N PRO A 292 3.36 6.47 -18.44
CA PRO A 292 2.73 5.40 -19.22
C PRO A 292 3.65 4.84 -20.31
N SER A 293 4.48 5.70 -20.88
CA SER A 293 5.33 5.42 -22.03
C SER A 293 6.59 4.64 -21.67
N GLY A 294 7.03 4.74 -20.41
CA GLY A 294 8.27 4.15 -19.92
C GLY A 294 9.53 4.77 -20.50
N ASN A 295 9.43 5.96 -21.10
CA ASN A 295 10.55 6.63 -21.77
C ASN A 295 11.23 7.68 -20.89
N GLY A 296 10.94 7.68 -19.59
CA GLY A 296 11.34 8.74 -18.67
C GLY A 296 10.49 9.99 -18.87
N ALA A 297 10.91 11.11 -18.28
CA ALA A 297 10.11 12.33 -18.25
C ALA A 297 9.63 12.77 -19.65
N SER A 298 8.34 12.64 -19.92
CA SER A 298 7.72 12.89 -21.22
C SER A 298 6.42 13.68 -21.09
N GLY A 299 5.98 14.25 -22.21
CA GLY A 299 4.79 15.11 -22.24
C GLY A 299 3.47 14.39 -21.98
N ASP A 300 3.47 13.05 -21.92
CA ASP A 300 2.33 12.21 -21.57
C ASP A 300 2.31 11.76 -20.10
N ASP A 301 3.34 12.11 -19.31
CA ASP A 301 3.38 11.83 -17.88
C ASP A 301 2.17 12.42 -17.15
N GLN A 302 1.66 11.66 -16.20
CA GLN A 302 0.42 11.96 -15.50
C GLN A 302 0.67 12.31 -14.05
N LEU A 303 0.01 13.39 -13.62
CA LEU A 303 -0.16 13.70 -12.21
C LEU A 303 -1.11 12.69 -11.58
N PHE A 304 -0.72 12.13 -10.46
CA PHE A 304 -1.56 11.23 -9.67
C PHE A 304 -1.40 11.54 -8.18
N CYS A 305 -2.17 10.84 -7.34
CA CYS A 305 -2.23 11.12 -5.90
C CYS A 305 -0.85 11.09 -5.23
N LEU A 306 -0.02 10.09 -5.54
CA LEU A 306 1.30 9.95 -4.91
C LEU A 306 2.39 10.79 -5.58
N SER A 307 2.05 11.65 -6.55
CA SER A 307 2.95 12.72 -6.97
C SER A 307 3.21 13.71 -5.83
N CYS A 308 2.16 14.06 -5.10
CA CYS A 308 2.25 15.01 -4.00
C CYS A 308 2.30 14.31 -2.63
N HIS A 309 1.70 13.13 -2.53
CA HIS A 309 1.48 12.42 -1.28
C HIS A 309 2.35 11.17 -1.14
N PHE A 310 2.72 10.85 0.09
CA PHE A 310 3.10 9.51 0.52
C PHE A 310 1.83 8.68 0.74
N ALA A 311 1.96 7.35 0.65
CA ALA A 311 0.83 6.45 0.85
C ALA A 311 0.59 6.11 2.34
N HIS A 312 1.65 6.15 3.16
CA HIS A 312 1.60 5.86 4.59
C HIS A 312 1.77 7.15 5.41
N GLY A 313 2.93 7.39 6.02
CA GLY A 313 3.25 8.60 6.79
C GLY A 313 4.44 9.35 6.21
N SER A 314 4.48 10.67 6.42
CA SER A 314 5.62 11.52 6.02
C SER A 314 6.08 12.41 7.17
N THR A 315 7.38 12.73 7.19
CA THR A 315 7.98 13.65 8.17
C THR A 315 7.80 15.12 7.82
N VAL A 316 7.12 15.39 6.71
CA VAL A 316 7.07 16.71 6.12
C VAL A 316 6.27 17.66 6.99
N MET A 317 6.82 18.84 7.25
CA MET A 317 6.16 19.84 8.09
C MET A 317 5.91 21.14 7.32
N THR A 318 4.84 21.83 7.70
CA THR A 318 4.64 23.24 7.35
C THR A 318 5.06 24.10 8.55
N ILE A 319 6.03 24.98 8.35
CA ILE A 319 6.48 25.93 9.38
C ILE A 319 6.01 27.36 9.07
N GLY A 320 6.03 28.23 10.08
CA GLY A 320 5.70 29.65 9.92
C GLY A 320 4.23 29.92 9.60
N TRP A 321 3.95 30.86 8.70
CA TRP A 321 2.58 31.24 8.35
C TRP A 321 1.78 30.09 7.71
N ALA A 322 2.46 29.18 7.02
CA ALA A 322 1.85 28.00 6.37
C ALA A 322 1.34 26.97 7.38
N ALA A 323 1.85 26.97 8.62
CA ALA A 323 1.35 26.14 9.72
C ALA A 323 -0.07 26.54 10.16
N ASN A 324 -0.49 27.78 9.88
CA ASN A 324 -1.81 28.30 10.26
C ASN A 324 -2.89 28.08 9.19
N VAL A 325 -2.53 27.47 8.04
CA VAL A 325 -3.48 27.14 6.97
C VAL A 325 -3.83 25.67 7.08
N ALA A 326 -5.08 25.38 7.41
CA ALA A 326 -5.45 24.01 7.72
C ALA A 326 -5.51 23.09 6.47
N PRO A 327 -5.31 21.77 6.65
CA PRO A 327 -5.09 21.12 7.95
C PRO A 327 -3.73 21.51 8.54
N ALA A 328 -3.77 22.04 9.76
CA ALA A 328 -2.66 22.66 10.45
C ALA A 328 -1.99 21.57 11.30
N ASN A 329 -0.67 21.51 11.30
CA ASN A 329 0.12 20.46 11.97
C ASN A 329 -0.10 19.03 11.42
N ASP A 330 -0.67 18.90 10.22
CA ASP A 330 -0.73 17.65 9.48
C ASP A 330 0.06 17.84 8.17
N SER A 331 0.95 16.89 7.88
CA SER A 331 1.68 16.88 6.62
C SER A 331 0.73 16.66 5.44
N VAL A 332 -0.48 16.12 5.68
CA VAL A 332 -1.38 15.56 4.66
C VAL A 332 -0.60 14.58 3.79
N LEU A 333 0.39 13.91 4.39
CA LEU A 333 1.31 13.01 3.73
C LEU A 333 2.14 13.68 2.61
N LEU A 334 2.31 15.00 2.61
CA LEU A 334 3.03 15.68 1.53
C LEU A 334 4.49 15.20 1.42
N ARG A 335 5.03 15.31 0.20
CA ARG A 335 6.40 14.91 -0.14
C ARG A 335 7.48 15.97 0.14
N LEU A 336 7.10 17.25 0.24
CA LEU A 336 8.03 18.37 0.43
C LEU A 336 7.55 19.34 1.51
N ASP A 337 8.49 19.77 2.36
CA ASP A 337 8.28 20.77 3.41
C ASP A 337 7.70 22.08 2.87
N ASN A 338 6.97 22.78 3.74
CA ASN A 338 6.50 24.15 3.48
C ASN A 338 5.67 24.31 2.21
N ARG A 339 4.88 23.28 1.86
CA ARG A 339 4.12 23.23 0.60
C ARG A 339 5.02 23.28 -0.64
N GLY A 340 6.27 22.83 -0.54
CA GLY A 340 7.22 22.77 -1.65
C GLY A 340 6.73 21.94 -2.84
N VAL A 341 5.78 21.03 -2.63
CA VAL A 341 5.07 20.33 -3.72
C VAL A 341 4.37 21.30 -4.67
N CYS A 342 3.83 22.40 -4.13
CA CYS A 342 3.17 23.44 -4.90
C CYS A 342 4.20 24.28 -5.65
N GLU A 343 5.30 24.65 -4.99
CA GLU A 343 6.36 25.44 -5.60
C GLU A 343 7.06 24.67 -6.73
N ASP A 344 7.30 23.37 -6.56
CA ASP A 344 7.91 22.55 -7.60
C ASP A 344 7.00 22.40 -8.83
N CYS A 345 5.68 22.22 -8.65
CA CYS A 345 4.75 22.12 -9.78
C CYS A 345 4.43 23.48 -10.44
N HIS A 346 4.25 24.53 -9.64
CA HIS A 346 3.85 25.85 -10.13
C HIS A 346 5.02 26.78 -10.46
N LYS A 347 6.25 26.37 -10.15
CA LYS A 347 7.50 27.11 -10.41
C LYS A 347 7.48 28.53 -9.83
N LYS A 348 7.14 28.64 -8.54
CA LYS A 348 6.98 29.91 -7.84
C LYS A 348 8.02 30.14 -6.75
#